data_AF-A0A975U1G7-F1
#
_entry.id   AF-A0A975U1G7-F1
#
_cell.length_a   1.000
_cell.length_b   1.000
_cell.length_c   1.000
_cell.angle_alpha   90.00
_cell.angle_beta   90.00
_cell.angle_gamma   90.00
#
_symmetry.space_group_name_H-M   'P 1'
#
loop_
_entity.id
_entity.type
_entity.pdbx_description
1 polymer ?
#
loop_
_entity_poly.entity_id
_entity_poly.type
_entity_poly.pdbx_seq_one_letter_code
_entity_poly.pdbx_strand_id
1 'polypeptide(L)'
;MRRAATGRAHAPAVAHARAEAAVRALAEALATHGRGEPVRALEGLASVVMNRVRAARLRRAPAAWGTDLASALAAAGLLPETGAEPAPDELIAACRRIAARAAAGSLPDPTGGALFWHRAGTPPPPEAEGGEAVRFGGLVFIRPAGGMASAGDRGPPIAAGG
;
A
#
# COMPACT_ATOMS: atom_id res chain seq x y z
N MET A 1 -39.53 2.71 30.54
CA MET A 1 -38.17 2.19 30.20
C MET A 1 -37.91 2.39 28.72
N ARG A 2 -37.06 3.35 28.33
CA ARG A 2 -36.57 3.51 26.96
C ARG A 2 -35.08 3.85 27.00
N ARG A 3 -34.23 2.94 26.51
CA ARG A 3 -32.97 3.25 25.81
C ARG A 3 -32.37 1.96 25.24
N ALA A 4 -32.50 1.79 23.93
CA ALA A 4 -31.70 0.89 23.11
C ALA A 4 -31.89 1.26 21.62
N ALA A 5 -31.34 2.39 21.19
CA ALA A 5 -31.34 2.80 19.78
C ALA A 5 -30.05 3.53 19.33
N THR A 6 -29.21 3.97 20.26
CA THR A 6 -28.00 4.77 19.97
C THR A 6 -26.78 3.97 19.49
N GLY A 7 -26.76 2.64 19.66
CA GLY A 7 -25.59 1.82 19.30
C GLY A 7 -25.40 1.56 17.79
N ARG A 8 -26.50 1.52 17.01
CA ARG A 8 -26.46 1.09 15.60
C ARG A 8 -26.11 2.21 14.62
N ALA A 9 -26.44 3.46 14.95
CA ALA A 9 -26.11 4.64 14.13
C ALA A 9 -24.66 5.13 14.31
N HIS A 10 -24.02 4.80 15.44
CA HIS A 10 -22.64 5.19 15.73
C HIS A 10 -21.61 4.37 14.92
N ALA A 11 -21.85 3.06 14.75
CA ALA A 11 -20.97 2.18 14.00
C ALA A 11 -20.70 2.63 12.53
N PRO A 12 -21.71 3.02 11.72
CA PRO A 12 -21.45 3.49 10.35
C PRO A 12 -20.71 4.82 10.31
N ALA A 13 -20.98 5.76 11.23
CA ALA A 13 -20.25 7.02 11.32
C ALA A 13 -18.76 6.81 11.66
N VAL A 14 -18.46 5.91 12.60
CA VAL A 14 -17.08 5.54 12.95
C VAL A 14 -16.36 4.86 11.79
N ALA A 15 -17.05 3.97 11.05
CA ALA A 15 -16.47 3.32 9.88
C ALA A 15 -16.14 4.32 8.76
N HIS A 16 -17.05 5.28 8.52
CA HIS A 16 -16.82 6.35 7.56
C HIS A 16 -15.64 7.23 7.94
N ALA A 17 -15.58 7.70 9.20
CA ALA A 17 -14.47 8.52 9.70
C ALA A 17 -13.11 7.78 9.60
N ARG A 18 -13.09 6.46 9.83
CA ARG A 18 -11.88 5.65 9.64
C ARG A 18 -11.48 5.55 8.17
N ALA A 19 -12.45 5.39 7.27
CA ALA A 19 -12.18 5.35 5.83
C ALA A 19 -11.62 6.70 5.34
N GLU A 20 -12.20 7.81 5.76
CA GLU A 20 -11.69 9.16 5.46
C GLU A 20 -10.28 9.37 6.00
N ALA A 21 -10.02 8.95 7.25
CA ALA A 21 -8.69 9.02 7.84
C ALA A 21 -7.66 8.19 7.07
N ALA A 22 -8.03 6.99 6.60
CA ALA A 22 -7.15 6.15 5.79
C ALA A 22 -6.86 6.76 4.41
N VAL A 23 -7.84 7.40 3.77
CA VAL A 23 -7.65 8.14 2.51
C VAL A 23 -6.72 9.33 2.72
N ARG A 24 -6.88 10.08 3.81
CA ARG A 24 -5.98 11.18 4.18
C ARG A 24 -4.56 10.69 4.41
N ALA A 25 -4.38 9.60 5.16
CA ALA A 25 -3.07 9.01 5.42
C ALA A 25 -2.39 8.53 4.13
N LEU A 26 -3.14 7.90 3.22
CA LEU A 26 -2.60 7.53 1.90
C LEU A 26 -2.18 8.77 1.10
N ALA A 27 -2.97 9.85 1.12
CA ALA A 27 -2.62 11.07 0.40
C ALA A 27 -1.34 11.74 0.95
N GLU A 28 -1.18 11.77 2.27
CA GLU A 28 0.04 12.28 2.92
C GLU A 28 1.26 11.45 2.55
N ALA A 29 1.14 10.12 2.63
CA ALA A 29 2.18 9.19 2.20
C ALA A 29 2.60 9.42 0.74
N LEU A 30 1.63 9.49 -0.18
CA LEU A 30 1.90 9.76 -1.60
C LEU A 30 2.65 11.09 -1.79
N ALA A 31 2.28 12.13 -1.04
CA ALA A 31 2.94 13.44 -1.14
C ALA A 31 4.38 13.42 -0.60
N THR A 32 4.64 12.68 0.48
CA THR A 32 5.99 12.48 1.03
C THR A 32 6.89 11.76 0.02
N HIS A 33 6.39 10.71 -0.63
CA HIS A 33 7.18 9.92 -1.58
C HIS A 33 7.19 10.49 -3.01
N GLY A 34 6.26 11.38 -3.34
CA GLY A 34 5.98 11.84 -4.69
C GLY A 34 6.65 13.14 -5.11
N ARG A 35 7.43 13.79 -4.24
CA ARG A 35 8.08 15.05 -4.58
C ARG A 35 9.05 14.82 -5.75
N GLY A 36 8.77 15.48 -6.89
CA GLY A 36 9.54 15.34 -8.12
C GLY A 36 9.20 14.11 -8.96
N GLU A 37 8.24 13.29 -8.53
CA GLU A 37 7.81 12.09 -9.26
C GLU A 37 6.63 12.40 -10.21
N PRO A 38 6.53 11.70 -11.35
CA PRO A 38 5.39 11.86 -12.25
C PRO A 38 4.13 11.30 -11.60
N VAL A 39 2.96 11.81 -12.01
CA VAL A 39 1.64 11.33 -11.55
C VAL A 39 1.52 9.80 -11.64
N ARG A 40 2.06 9.20 -12.71
CA ARG A 40 2.05 7.75 -12.91
C ARG A 40 2.74 6.96 -11.80
N ALA A 41 3.79 7.52 -11.19
CA ALA A 41 4.49 6.92 -10.06
C ALA A 41 3.64 6.98 -8.78
N LEU A 42 2.94 8.09 -8.55
CA LEU A 42 1.97 8.23 -7.46
C LEU A 42 0.81 7.23 -7.60
N GLU A 43 0.27 7.08 -8.81
CA GLU A 43 -0.74 6.07 -9.11
C GLU A 43 -0.20 4.65 -8.86
N GLY A 44 1.07 4.41 -9.15
CA GLY A 44 1.77 3.16 -8.87
C GLY A 44 1.82 2.84 -7.37
N LEU A 45 2.21 3.80 -6.53
CA LEU A 45 2.25 3.61 -5.07
C LEU A 45 0.86 3.33 -4.51
N ALA A 46 -0.15 4.10 -4.94
CA ALA A 46 -1.54 3.85 -4.54
C ALA A 46 -2.00 2.45 -4.96
N SER A 47 -1.60 1.99 -6.14
CA SER A 47 -1.94 0.67 -6.64
C SER A 47 -1.27 -0.45 -5.85
N VAL A 48 -0.01 -0.29 -5.44
CA VAL A 48 0.65 -1.26 -4.53
C VAL A 48 -0.15 -1.45 -3.25
N VAL A 49 -0.60 -0.36 -2.61
CA VAL A 49 -1.41 -0.45 -1.39
C VAL A 49 -2.70 -1.24 -1.64
N MET A 50 -3.41 -0.93 -2.74
CA MET A 50 -4.66 -1.63 -3.08
C MET A 50 -4.42 -3.09 -3.48
N ASN A 51 -3.31 -3.38 -4.15
CA ASN A 51 -2.91 -4.74 -4.50
C ASN A 51 -2.61 -5.57 -3.24
N ARG A 52 -2.02 -4.97 -2.21
CA ARG A 52 -1.82 -5.62 -0.90
C ARG A 52 -3.13 -5.89 -0.19
N VAL A 53 -4.06 -4.93 -0.16
CA VAL A 53 -5.43 -5.14 0.36
C VAL A 53 -6.09 -6.31 -0.35
N ARG A 54 -6.01 -6.35 -1.68
CA ARG A 54 -6.60 -7.42 -2.49
C ARG A 54 -5.93 -8.77 -2.21
N ALA A 55 -4.61 -8.82 -2.16
CA ALA A 55 -3.85 -10.04 -1.89
C ALA A 55 -4.17 -10.61 -0.50
N ALA A 56 -4.27 -9.75 0.52
CA ALA A 56 -4.65 -10.16 1.87
C ALA A 56 -6.08 -10.70 1.93
N ARG A 57 -7.05 -10.03 1.27
CA ARG A 57 -8.43 -10.53 1.17
C ARG A 57 -8.53 -11.89 0.47
N LEU A 58 -7.67 -12.11 -0.53
CA LEU A 58 -7.55 -13.39 -1.24
C LEU A 58 -6.71 -14.43 -0.50
N ARG A 59 -6.18 -14.11 0.71
CA ARG A 59 -5.26 -14.96 1.48
C ARG A 59 -4.01 -15.38 0.68
N ARG A 60 -3.56 -14.51 -0.23
CA ARG A 60 -2.34 -14.65 -1.03
C ARG A 60 -1.19 -13.76 -0.52
N ALA A 61 -1.30 -13.32 0.73
CA ALA A 61 -0.34 -12.44 1.39
C ALA A 61 -0.28 -12.72 2.90
N PRO A 62 0.79 -12.32 3.59
CA PRO A 62 0.89 -12.42 5.04
C PRO A 62 -0.30 -11.76 5.73
N ALA A 63 -0.84 -12.41 6.77
CA ALA A 63 -1.95 -11.86 7.56
C ALA A 63 -1.61 -10.49 8.19
N ALA A 64 -0.31 -10.27 8.47
CA ALA A 64 0.22 -9.01 9.01
C ALA A 64 -0.03 -7.78 8.11
N TRP A 65 -0.31 -7.97 6.81
CA TRP A 65 -0.62 -6.85 5.91
C TRP A 65 -2.02 -6.27 6.14
N GLY A 66 -2.92 -7.02 6.79
CA GLY A 66 -4.30 -6.62 7.01
C GLY A 66 -5.15 -6.54 5.73
N THR A 67 -6.47 -6.37 5.89
CA THR A 67 -7.45 -6.39 4.77
C THR A 67 -8.12 -5.04 4.52
N ASP A 68 -7.66 -4.01 5.22
CA ASP A 68 -8.08 -2.62 5.11
C ASP A 68 -6.92 -1.72 4.69
N LEU A 69 -7.29 -0.50 4.29
CA LEU A 69 -6.35 0.47 3.70
C LEU A 69 -5.26 0.90 4.70
N ALA A 70 -5.60 1.06 5.98
CA ALA A 70 -4.66 1.55 6.98
C ALA A 70 -3.55 0.52 7.26
N SER A 71 -3.92 -0.75 7.43
CA SER A 71 -2.94 -1.83 7.59
C SER A 71 -2.07 -2.03 6.35
N ALA A 72 -2.67 -1.97 5.15
CA ALA A 72 -1.92 -2.15 3.91
C ALA A 72 -0.94 -1.01 3.64
N LEU A 73 -1.29 0.24 4.00
CA LEU A 73 -0.40 1.40 3.91
C LEU A 73 0.82 1.23 4.83
N ALA A 74 0.60 0.83 6.07
CA ALA A 74 1.67 0.55 7.04
C ALA A 74 2.61 -0.56 6.52
N ALA A 75 2.04 -1.67 6.07
CA ALA A 75 2.81 -2.77 5.51
C ALA A 75 3.63 -2.34 4.29
N ALA A 76 3.11 -1.43 3.46
CA ALA A 76 3.77 -0.92 2.25
C ALA A 76 5.02 -0.07 2.52
N GLY A 77 5.35 0.21 3.79
CA GLY A 77 6.49 1.05 4.15
C GLY A 77 6.30 2.49 3.68
N LEU A 78 5.04 2.92 3.54
CA LEU A 78 4.67 4.24 3.02
C LEU A 78 4.26 5.23 4.12
N LEU A 79 4.28 4.81 5.39
CA LEU A 79 3.99 5.75 6.47
C LEU A 79 5.05 6.85 6.48
N PRO A 80 4.63 8.12 6.59
CA PRO A 80 5.57 9.22 6.62
C PRO A 80 6.50 9.08 7.83
N GLU A 81 7.78 9.35 7.63
CA GLU A 81 8.73 9.43 8.74
C GLU A 81 8.39 10.62 9.64
N THR A 82 8.61 10.46 10.95
CA THR A 82 8.43 11.53 11.92
C THR A 82 9.34 12.71 11.57
N GLY A 83 8.76 13.88 11.34
CA GLY A 83 9.51 15.11 11.02
C GLY A 83 9.76 15.35 9.53
N ALA A 84 9.11 14.59 8.63
CA ALA A 84 9.13 14.90 7.20
C ALA A 84 8.61 16.33 6.94
N GLU A 85 9.28 17.04 6.04
CA GLU A 85 8.83 18.37 5.61
C GLU A 85 7.43 18.27 4.98
N PRO A 86 6.49 19.16 5.34
CA PRO A 86 5.16 19.14 4.76
C PRO A 86 5.24 19.34 3.24
N ALA A 87 4.49 18.52 2.50
CA ALA A 87 4.37 18.69 1.07
C ALA A 87 3.55 19.93 0.72
N PRO A 88 3.79 20.58 -0.45
CA PRO A 88 2.98 21.70 -0.90
C PRO A 88 1.49 21.33 -1.02
N ASP A 89 0.60 22.28 -0.72
CA ASP A 89 -0.86 22.05 -0.71
C ASP A 89 -1.39 21.51 -2.05
N GLU A 90 -0.83 21.97 -3.17
CA GLU A 90 -1.20 21.51 -4.51
C GLU A 90 -0.89 20.02 -4.73
N LEU A 91 0.27 19.57 -4.24
CA LEU A 91 0.67 18.16 -4.30
C LEU A 91 -0.24 17.33 -3.39
N ILE A 92 -0.51 17.80 -2.18
CA ILE A 92 -1.45 17.14 -1.26
C ILE A 92 -2.84 17.02 -1.91
N ALA A 93 -3.34 18.07 -2.55
CA ALA A 93 -4.63 18.05 -3.23
C ALA A 93 -4.65 17.05 -4.41
N ALA A 94 -3.57 16.96 -5.18
CA ALA A 94 -3.41 15.95 -6.22
C ALA A 94 -3.39 14.52 -5.65
N CYS A 95 -2.59 14.28 -4.61
CA CYS A 95 -2.50 13.00 -3.92
C CYS A 95 -3.83 12.57 -3.30
N ARG A 96 -4.62 13.51 -2.76
CA ARG A 96 -5.98 13.24 -2.24
C ARG A 96 -6.90 12.70 -3.33
N ARG A 97 -6.85 13.25 -4.55
CA ARG A 97 -7.65 12.74 -5.69
C ARG A 97 -7.24 11.31 -6.07
N ILE A 98 -5.94 11.02 -6.11
CA ILE A 98 -5.42 9.68 -6.40
C ILE A 98 -5.85 8.69 -5.31
N ALA A 99 -5.66 9.04 -4.04
CA ALA A 99 -6.02 8.22 -2.89
C ALA A 99 -7.53 7.92 -2.84
N ALA A 100 -8.38 8.92 -3.08
CA ALA A 100 -9.82 8.73 -3.14
C ALA A 100 -10.23 7.79 -4.28
N ARG A 101 -9.66 7.95 -5.48
CA ARG A 101 -9.92 7.07 -6.62
C ARG A 101 -9.50 5.62 -6.33
N ALA A 102 -8.34 5.43 -5.71
CA ALA A 102 -7.82 4.12 -5.32
C ALA A 102 -8.76 3.44 -4.30
N ALA A 103 -9.15 4.16 -3.23
CA ALA A 103 -10.06 3.65 -2.21
C ALA A 103 -11.45 3.30 -2.79
N ALA A 104 -11.91 4.06 -3.79
CA ALA A 104 -13.15 3.79 -4.51
C ALA A 104 -13.02 2.68 -5.58
N GLY A 105 -11.83 2.15 -5.84
CA GLY A 105 -11.59 1.13 -6.87
C GLY A 105 -11.66 1.63 -8.31
N SER A 106 -11.56 2.94 -8.52
CA SER A 106 -11.65 3.61 -9.84
C SER A 106 -10.29 4.04 -10.42
N LEU A 107 -9.20 3.75 -9.70
CA LEU A 107 -7.84 3.99 -10.17
C LEU A 107 -7.37 2.75 -10.96
N PRO A 108 -7.02 2.88 -12.25
CA PRO A 108 -6.35 1.80 -12.99
C PRO A 108 -5.04 1.42 -12.30
N ASP A 109 -4.66 0.14 -12.34
CA ASP A 109 -3.38 -0.31 -11.82
C ASP A 109 -2.29 -0.24 -12.91
N PRO A 110 -1.43 0.79 -12.92
CA PRO A 110 -0.35 0.91 -13.90
C PRO A 110 0.79 -0.08 -13.66
N THR A 111 0.82 -0.76 -12.51
CA THR A 111 1.90 -1.65 -12.09
C THR A 111 1.66 -3.11 -12.47
N GLY A 112 0.45 -3.44 -12.93
CA GLY A 112 0.08 -4.79 -13.35
C GLY A 112 0.04 -5.81 -12.21
N GLY A 113 -0.19 -5.36 -10.96
CA GLY A 113 -0.28 -6.22 -9.78
C GLY A 113 0.96 -6.17 -8.87
N ALA A 114 1.76 -5.10 -8.91
CA ALA A 114 2.91 -4.98 -8.03
C ALA A 114 2.50 -5.00 -6.55
N LEU A 115 3.30 -5.68 -5.74
CA LEU A 115 3.15 -5.74 -4.28
C LEU A 115 4.32 -5.08 -3.55
N PHE A 116 5.43 -4.87 -4.26
CA PHE A 116 6.64 -4.26 -3.71
C PHE A 116 7.02 -3.04 -4.53
N TRP A 117 7.77 -2.14 -3.92
CA TRP A 117 8.36 -0.99 -4.59
C TRP A 117 9.68 -0.63 -3.93
N HIS A 118 10.52 0.10 -4.64
CA HIS A 118 11.73 0.72 -4.10
C HIS A 118 12.12 1.95 -4.92
N ARG A 119 13.08 2.75 -4.42
CA ARG A 119 13.66 3.85 -5.21
C ARG A 119 14.68 3.30 -6.20
N ALA A 120 14.73 3.88 -7.39
CA ALA A 120 15.76 3.56 -8.36
C ALA A 120 17.15 3.83 -7.76
N GLY A 121 18.07 2.89 -7.95
CA GLY A 121 19.40 2.94 -7.34
C GLY A 121 19.48 2.34 -5.94
N THR A 122 18.37 1.91 -5.33
CA THR A 122 18.39 1.05 -4.14
C THR A 122 18.14 -0.41 -4.54
N PRO A 123 18.69 -1.40 -3.81
CA PRO A 123 18.35 -2.79 -4.05
C PRO A 123 16.85 -3.05 -3.79
N PRO A 124 16.22 -3.98 -4.51
CA PRO A 124 14.84 -4.38 -4.23
C PRO A 124 14.76 -5.09 -2.87
N PRO A 125 13.58 -5.10 -2.22
CA PRO A 125 13.34 -5.95 -1.07
C PRO A 125 13.62 -7.43 -1.41
N PRO A 126 14.22 -8.23 -0.50
CA PRO A 126 14.50 -9.64 -0.75
C PRO A 126 13.26 -10.45 -1.16
N GLU A 127 12.08 -10.10 -0.64
CA GLU A 127 10.81 -10.76 -0.95
C GLU A 127 10.29 -10.47 -2.37
N ALA A 128 10.88 -9.48 -3.04
CA ALA A 128 10.54 -9.08 -4.40
C ALA A 128 11.51 -9.64 -5.45
N GLU A 129 12.57 -10.35 -5.02
CA GLU A 129 13.61 -10.84 -5.91
C GLU A 129 13.04 -11.80 -6.98
N GLY A 130 13.51 -11.64 -8.22
CA GLY A 130 13.02 -12.40 -9.38
C GLY A 130 11.63 -11.98 -9.91
N GLY A 131 10.99 -10.97 -9.30
CA GLY A 131 9.72 -10.42 -9.78
C GLY A 131 9.85 -9.56 -11.05
N GLU A 132 8.72 -9.36 -11.75
CA GLU A 132 8.65 -8.46 -12.89
C GLU A 132 8.55 -7.01 -12.44
N ALA A 133 9.41 -6.16 -12.99
CA ALA A 133 9.54 -4.76 -12.59
C ALA A 133 9.03 -3.79 -13.66
N VAL A 134 8.34 -2.74 -13.22
CA VAL A 134 8.03 -1.56 -14.04
C VAL A 134 8.53 -0.30 -13.32
N ARG A 135 9.01 0.67 -14.09
CA ARG A 135 9.56 1.92 -13.56
C ARG A 135 8.75 3.13 -14.00
N PHE A 136 8.43 3.99 -13.05
CA PHE A 136 7.87 5.32 -13.31
C PHE A 136 8.68 6.35 -12.53
N GLY A 137 9.35 7.25 -13.23
CA GLY A 137 10.24 8.22 -12.59
C GLY A 137 11.38 7.56 -11.80
N GLY A 138 11.55 7.96 -10.55
CA GLY A 138 12.50 7.41 -9.59
C GLY A 138 11.99 6.17 -8.85
N LEU A 139 10.81 5.65 -9.15
CA LEU A 139 10.22 4.50 -8.45
C LEU A 139 10.15 3.24 -9.31
N VAL A 140 10.52 2.12 -8.73
CA VAL A 140 10.45 0.78 -9.33
C VAL A 140 9.40 -0.03 -8.58
N PHE A 141 8.47 -0.64 -9.31
CA PHE A 141 7.35 -1.43 -8.79
C PHE A 141 7.52 -2.87 -9.23
N ILE A 142 7.41 -3.81 -8.29
CA ILE A 142 7.72 -5.22 -8.53
C ILE A 142 6.50 -6.09 -8.24
N ARG A 143 6.14 -6.88 -9.25
CA ARG A 143 5.17 -7.97 -9.16
C ARG A 143 5.93 -9.27 -8.87
N PRO A 144 5.63 -10.00 -7.78
CA PRO A 144 6.35 -11.23 -7.46
C PRO A 144 6.14 -12.30 -8.54
N ALA A 145 7.18 -13.10 -8.79
CA ALA A 145 7.12 -14.26 -9.68
C ALA A 145 6.36 -15.39 -8.97
N GLY A 146 5.07 -15.53 -9.27
CA GLY A 146 4.17 -16.46 -8.57
C GLY A 146 3.49 -15.80 -7.36
N GLY A 147 2.28 -16.27 -7.00
CA GLY A 147 1.58 -15.77 -5.82
C GLY A 147 2.45 -15.99 -4.58
N MET A 148 2.61 -14.99 -3.70
CA MET A 148 3.50 -15.08 -2.54
C MET A 148 3.20 -16.38 -1.77
N ALA A 149 4.09 -17.37 -1.92
CA ALA A 149 4.07 -18.54 -1.10
C ALA A 149 4.26 -18.08 0.35
N SER A 150 3.39 -18.55 1.24
CA SER A 150 3.45 -18.23 2.66
C SER A 150 4.88 -18.44 3.17
N ALA A 151 5.38 -17.49 3.97
CA ALA A 151 6.74 -17.47 4.50
C ALA A 151 7.05 -18.60 5.52
N GLY A 152 6.53 -19.81 5.29
CA GLY A 152 6.68 -20.98 6.17
C GLY A 152 7.28 -22.22 5.51
N ASP A 153 7.62 -22.20 4.22
CA ASP A 153 8.06 -23.43 3.50
C ASP A 153 9.55 -23.45 3.09
N ARG A 154 10.34 -22.45 3.53
CA ARG A 154 11.80 -22.60 3.50
C ARG A 154 12.25 -23.40 4.71
N GLY A 155 12.15 -24.73 4.59
CA GLY A 155 12.85 -25.64 5.49
C GLY A 155 14.34 -25.28 5.60
N PRO A 156 15.00 -25.57 6.73
CA PRO A 156 16.39 -25.20 6.93
C PRO A 156 17.27 -25.77 5.81
N PRO A 157 18.33 -25.05 5.38
CA PRO A 157 19.25 -25.60 4.40
C PRO A 157 19.83 -26.90 4.96
N ILE A 158 19.61 -28.00 4.25
CA ILE A 158 20.32 -29.26 4.47
C ILE A 158 21.82 -28.94 4.37
N ALA A 159 22.49 -28.91 5.52
CA ALA A 159 23.93 -28.85 5.59
C ALA A 159 24.48 -30.05 4.82
N ALA A 160 25.08 -29.79 3.65
CA ALA A 160 25.89 -30.76 2.96
C ALA A 160 27.10 -31.07 3.85
N GLY A 161 27.09 -32.27 4.43
CA GLY A 161 28.20 -32.78 5.24
C GLY A 161 29.45 -32.93 4.38
N GLY A 162 30.58 -32.50 4.96
CA GLY A 162 31.93 -32.95 4.62
C GLY A 162 32.46 -33.82 5.75
#